data_AF-A0AAD5X638-F1
#
_entry.id   AF-A0AAD5X638-F1
#
_cell.length_a   1.000
_cell.length_b   1.000
_cell.length_c   1.000
_cell.angle_alpha   90.00
_cell.angle_beta   90.00
_cell.angle_gamma   90.00
#
_symmetry.space_group_name_H-M   'P 1'
#
loop_
_entity.id
_entity.type
_entity.pdbx_description
1 polymer ?
#
loop_
_entity_poly.entity_id
_entity_poly.type
_entity_poly.pdbx_seq_one_letter_code
_entity_poly.pdbx_strand_id
1 'polypeptide(L)'
;MVSPAPFSEYGGDNQSFAGQPQQLSHNDQLCVHLFEMGFRNAMYADMIIRFHVIPEAHASPDAVALDGFQLKLHRILAVRSPYFARLLDQVELNTEPYQQQIPIVIPIQIQDPNITPEGLLIAAGSLYGSFQLPAIYPRPDDIPSIRAARLRATLAAANLFQIHDLVAAITDQIKNHISSVTVIDYCRFVSQDWGANYATADEIKAAVREYLLKGVGRELGGVVPVWANKEGDGYRELVRLFSDLPYEWLKRIVESKAFEVPTDMERFSFAKEIVQIRSTRNKGSQSSLLAGEENVLLNFGKKSGGSAVTIIRKPPKGSTVNGMVGAGVGGIGDESGYSTDRRVWKAGPNP
;
A
#
# COMPACT_ATOMS: atom_id res chain seq x y z
N MET A 1 37.49 -0.59 29.72
CA MET A 1 38.85 -0.67 29.16
C MET A 1 39.41 -2.04 29.47
N VAL A 2 39.26 -2.98 28.54
CA VAL A 2 39.90 -4.30 28.56
C VAL A 2 40.48 -4.48 27.17
N SER A 3 41.79 -4.71 27.13
CA SER A 3 42.63 -4.78 25.93
C SER A 3 42.38 -6.09 25.16
N PRO A 4 42.61 -6.12 23.83
CA PRO A 4 42.37 -7.29 22.98
C PRO A 4 43.63 -8.14 22.79
N ALA A 5 43.45 -9.43 22.51
CA ALA A 5 44.48 -10.32 21.94
C ALA A 5 43.81 -11.57 21.30
N PRO A 6 44.47 -12.28 20.38
CA PRO A 6 45.08 -11.80 19.15
C PRO A 6 44.62 -12.62 17.91
N PHE A 7 44.87 -12.07 16.72
CA PHE A 7 44.82 -12.77 15.43
C PHE A 7 45.87 -13.88 15.37
N SER A 8 45.49 -15.08 14.91
CA SER A 8 46.42 -16.08 14.40
C SER A 8 45.92 -16.59 13.04
N GLU A 9 46.60 -16.16 11.97
CA GLU A 9 46.62 -16.82 10.68
C GLU A 9 47.41 -18.13 10.80
N TYR A 10 46.81 -19.24 10.39
CA TYR A 10 47.53 -20.36 9.78
C TYR A 10 46.60 -20.99 8.73
N GLY A 11 47.07 -21.00 7.48
CA GLY A 11 46.38 -21.60 6.36
C GLY A 11 46.61 -23.11 6.26
N GLY A 12 45.63 -23.76 5.64
CA GLY A 12 45.83 -24.92 4.77
C GLY A 12 45.88 -26.29 5.44
N ASP A 13 44.70 -26.90 5.61
CA ASP A 13 44.52 -28.30 5.23
C ASP A 13 43.04 -28.56 4.88
N ASN A 14 42.81 -28.91 3.61
CA ASN A 14 41.54 -29.38 3.09
C ASN A 14 41.23 -30.75 3.72
N GLN A 15 40.44 -30.74 4.79
CA GLN A 15 39.69 -31.92 5.22
C GLN A 15 38.20 -31.64 5.10
N SER A 16 37.56 -32.45 4.27
CA SER A 16 36.14 -32.54 4.03
C SER A 16 35.39 -32.81 5.33
N PHE A 17 34.95 -31.75 6.03
CA PHE A 17 33.98 -31.88 7.11
C PHE A 17 32.60 -32.11 6.49
N ALA A 18 32.18 -33.38 6.45
CA ALA A 18 30.78 -33.73 6.35
C ALA A 18 30.04 -32.98 7.48
N GLY A 19 29.23 -31.99 7.10
CA GLY A 19 28.52 -31.13 8.04
C GLY A 19 27.62 -31.96 8.93
N GLN A 20 27.94 -32.04 10.22
CA GLN A 20 26.98 -32.47 11.21
C GLN A 20 25.76 -31.54 11.12
N PRO A 21 24.52 -32.04 11.20
CA PRO A 21 23.35 -31.18 11.22
C PRO A 21 23.49 -30.25 12.42
N GLN A 22 23.55 -28.94 12.16
CA GLN A 22 23.57 -27.93 13.22
C GLN A 22 22.36 -28.17 14.13
N GLN A 23 22.62 -28.63 15.36
CA GLN A 23 21.57 -28.78 16.35
C GLN A 23 20.99 -27.41 16.66
N LEU A 24 19.67 -27.27 16.52
CA LEU A 24 18.95 -26.07 16.91
C LEU A 24 19.21 -25.73 18.37
N SER A 25 19.35 -24.44 18.69
CA SER A 25 19.44 -24.00 20.07
C SER A 25 18.20 -24.44 20.85
N HIS A 26 18.34 -24.70 22.16
CA HIS A 26 17.20 -25.02 23.03
C HIS A 26 16.10 -23.95 22.97
N ASN A 27 16.49 -22.68 22.83
CA ASN A 27 15.55 -21.58 22.65
C ASN A 27 14.73 -21.72 21.35
N ASP A 28 15.39 -22.11 20.26
CA ASP A 28 14.73 -22.29 18.97
C ASP A 28 13.77 -23.47 19.03
N GLN A 29 14.17 -24.57 19.68
CA GLN A 29 13.29 -25.73 19.90
C GLN A 29 12.03 -25.37 20.70
N LEU A 30 12.16 -24.55 21.75
CA LEU A 30 11.03 -24.05 22.52
C LEU A 30 10.10 -23.17 21.68
N CYS A 31 10.65 -22.23 20.91
CA CYS A 31 9.83 -21.35 20.10
C CYS A 31 9.12 -22.12 18.95
N VAL A 32 9.80 -23.09 18.32
CA VAL A 32 9.17 -24.03 17.37
C VAL A 32 8.00 -24.76 18.02
N HIS A 33 8.22 -25.31 19.22
CA HIS A 33 7.17 -26.04 19.93
C HIS A 33 5.98 -25.14 20.29
N LEU A 34 6.24 -23.94 20.83
CA LEU A 34 5.20 -22.96 21.14
C LEU A 34 4.43 -22.54 19.89
N PHE A 35 5.09 -22.38 18.76
CA PHE A 35 4.43 -22.05 17.51
C PHE A 35 3.56 -23.22 16.99
N GLU A 36 4.12 -24.42 16.87
CA GLU A 36 3.39 -25.57 16.31
C GLU A 36 2.28 -26.06 17.25
N MET A 37 2.57 -26.29 18.53
CA MET A 37 1.58 -26.81 19.47
C MET A 37 0.70 -25.70 20.06
N GLY A 38 1.30 -24.57 20.41
CA GLY A 38 0.57 -23.47 21.01
C GLY A 38 -0.23 -22.68 19.99
N PHE A 39 0.41 -22.07 18.98
CA PHE A 39 -0.30 -21.22 18.02
C PHE A 39 -1.15 -22.02 17.03
N ARG A 40 -0.57 -22.99 16.31
CA ARG A 40 -1.31 -23.69 15.24
C ARG A 40 -2.37 -24.65 15.76
N ASN A 41 -2.08 -25.35 16.85
CA ASN A 41 -3.03 -26.31 17.46
C ASN A 41 -3.85 -25.73 18.62
N ALA A 42 -3.62 -24.46 19.00
CA ALA A 42 -4.31 -23.78 20.09
C ALA A 42 -4.25 -24.49 21.46
N MET A 43 -3.24 -25.33 21.69
CA MET A 43 -3.06 -26.02 22.96
C MET A 43 -2.75 -25.01 24.05
N TYR A 44 -3.50 -25.04 25.15
CA TYR A 44 -3.36 -24.14 26.31
C TYR A 44 -3.64 -22.65 26.04
N ALA A 45 -4.29 -22.32 24.92
CA ALA A 45 -4.70 -20.94 24.65
C ALA A 45 -5.69 -20.43 25.72
N ASP A 46 -5.35 -19.31 26.35
CA ASP A 46 -6.09 -18.67 27.43
C ASP A 46 -6.73 -17.34 27.01
N MET A 47 -6.60 -16.97 25.73
CA MET A 47 -7.14 -15.77 25.11
C MET A 47 -7.70 -16.08 23.73
N ILE A 48 -8.88 -15.54 23.42
CA ILE A 48 -9.52 -15.62 22.12
C ILE A 48 -9.81 -14.21 21.63
N ILE A 49 -9.24 -13.84 20.49
CA ILE A 49 -9.59 -12.63 19.76
C ILE A 49 -10.67 -12.99 18.75
N ARG A 50 -11.79 -12.28 18.77
CA ARG A 50 -12.85 -12.41 17.76
C ARG A 50 -12.93 -11.16 16.91
N PHE A 51 -12.81 -11.32 15.60
CA PHE A 51 -12.88 -10.21 14.66
C PHE A 51 -14.30 -10.05 14.13
N HIS A 52 -14.73 -8.81 14.01
CA HIS A 52 -16.02 -8.42 13.46
C HIS A 52 -15.80 -7.35 12.40
N VAL A 53 -16.43 -7.51 11.25
CA VAL A 53 -16.29 -6.56 10.13
C VAL A 53 -17.45 -5.60 10.15
N ILE A 54 -17.16 -4.30 10.04
CA ILE A 54 -18.21 -3.30 9.88
C ILE A 54 -18.66 -3.29 8.40
N PRO A 55 -19.94 -3.61 8.10
CA PRO A 55 -20.39 -3.90 6.72
C PRO A 55 -20.17 -2.78 5.70
N GLU A 56 -20.15 -1.52 6.14
CA GLU A 56 -20.03 -0.36 5.26
C GLU A 56 -18.61 -0.20 4.65
N ALA A 57 -17.59 -0.79 5.27
CA ALA A 57 -16.19 -0.54 4.91
C ALA A 57 -15.56 -1.62 4.00
N HIS A 58 -16.20 -2.79 3.83
CA HIS A 58 -15.60 -3.94 3.18
C HIS A 58 -16.49 -4.56 2.09
N ALA A 59 -16.32 -4.14 0.84
CA ALA A 59 -16.99 -4.74 -0.33
C ALA A 59 -16.23 -5.94 -0.95
N SER A 60 -15.16 -6.43 -0.32
CA SER A 60 -14.33 -7.54 -0.82
C SER A 60 -14.89 -8.90 -0.38
N PRO A 61 -14.80 -9.98 -1.19
CA PRO A 61 -15.13 -11.34 -0.75
C PRO A 61 -14.37 -11.79 0.51
N ASP A 62 -13.18 -11.25 0.76
CA ASP A 62 -12.38 -11.54 1.96
C ASP A 62 -13.02 -11.02 3.25
N ALA A 63 -13.92 -10.03 3.14
CA ALA A 63 -14.65 -9.46 4.27
C ALA A 63 -15.56 -10.48 4.96
N VAL A 64 -16.21 -11.32 4.16
CA VAL A 64 -17.12 -12.36 4.66
C VAL A 64 -16.35 -13.44 5.41
N ALA A 65 -15.11 -13.73 4.99
CA ALA A 65 -14.25 -14.68 5.68
C ALA A 65 -13.67 -14.15 7.00
N LEU A 66 -13.68 -12.82 7.20
CA LEU A 66 -13.13 -12.19 8.40
C LEU A 66 -14.16 -12.03 9.53
N ASP A 67 -15.44 -11.87 9.22
CA ASP A 67 -16.47 -11.74 10.27
C ASP A 67 -16.63 -13.06 11.04
N GLY A 68 -16.50 -12.98 12.37
CA GLY A 68 -16.48 -14.15 13.23
C GLY A 68 -15.18 -14.95 13.21
N PHE A 69 -14.17 -14.52 12.44
CA PHE A 69 -12.83 -15.11 12.47
C PHE A 69 -12.24 -14.99 13.88
N GLN A 70 -11.53 -16.04 14.33
CA GLN A 70 -11.00 -16.11 15.69
C GLN A 70 -9.54 -16.51 15.70
N LEU A 71 -8.77 -15.83 16.55
CA LEU A 71 -7.41 -16.23 16.92
C LEU A 71 -7.39 -16.70 18.36
N LYS A 72 -6.88 -17.91 18.58
CA LYS A 72 -6.63 -18.46 19.90
C LYS A 72 -5.16 -18.24 20.24
N LEU A 73 -4.90 -17.44 21.26
CA LEU A 73 -3.57 -16.96 21.62
C LEU A 73 -3.26 -17.27 23.09
N HIS A 74 -1.99 -17.13 23.45
CA HIS A 74 -1.54 -17.16 24.84
C HIS A 74 -1.28 -15.73 25.31
N ARG A 75 -1.85 -15.30 26.44
CA ARG A 75 -1.66 -13.95 26.99
C ARG A 75 -0.18 -13.60 27.13
N ILE A 76 0.62 -14.53 27.65
CA ILE A 76 2.07 -14.36 27.85
C ILE A 76 2.85 -14.09 26.56
N LEU A 77 2.35 -14.55 25.41
CA LEU A 77 2.95 -14.28 24.10
C LEU A 77 2.30 -13.08 23.42
N ALA A 78 0.99 -12.88 23.63
CA ALA A 78 0.22 -11.77 23.07
C ALA A 78 0.76 -10.41 23.55
N VAL A 79 1.19 -10.29 24.81
CA VAL A 79 1.76 -9.05 25.38
C VAL A 79 3.02 -8.54 24.68
N ARG A 80 3.65 -9.34 23.81
CA ARG A 80 4.73 -8.87 22.91
C ARG A 80 4.24 -7.85 21.88
N SER A 81 2.93 -7.80 21.63
CA SER A 81 2.26 -6.75 20.87
C SER A 81 1.84 -5.61 21.82
N PRO A 82 2.29 -4.36 21.60
CA PRO A 82 1.83 -3.21 22.37
C PRO A 82 0.32 -2.95 22.28
N TYR A 83 -0.32 -3.42 21.21
CA TYR A 83 -1.76 -3.37 21.04
C TYR A 83 -2.46 -4.36 21.98
N PHE A 84 -2.06 -5.63 21.97
CA PHE A 84 -2.65 -6.63 22.85
C PHE A 84 -2.34 -6.40 24.32
N ALA A 85 -1.15 -5.93 24.67
CA ALA A 85 -0.81 -5.57 26.05
C ALA A 85 -1.81 -4.54 26.61
N ARG A 86 -2.06 -3.45 25.87
CA ARG A 86 -3.02 -2.42 26.29
C ARG A 86 -4.46 -2.94 26.36
N LEU A 87 -4.87 -3.83 25.46
CA LEU A 87 -6.18 -4.46 25.54
C LEU A 87 -6.32 -5.35 26.78
N LEU A 88 -5.29 -6.13 27.10
CA LEU A 88 -5.28 -6.97 28.30
C LEU A 88 -5.33 -6.12 29.58
N ASP A 89 -4.55 -5.05 29.65
CA ASP A 89 -4.60 -4.09 30.77
C ASP A 89 -6.01 -3.52 30.95
N GLN A 90 -6.68 -3.14 29.86
CA GLN A 90 -8.06 -2.64 29.90
C GLN A 90 -9.04 -3.71 30.39
N VAL A 91 -8.89 -4.95 29.96
CA VAL A 91 -9.76 -6.05 30.42
C VAL A 91 -9.54 -6.31 31.91
N GLU A 92 -8.29 -6.34 32.36
CA GLU A 92 -7.94 -6.57 33.76
C GLU A 92 -8.43 -5.44 34.69
N LEU A 93 -8.33 -4.18 34.26
CA LEU A 93 -8.84 -3.04 35.02
C LEU A 93 -10.36 -2.99 35.13
N ASN A 94 -11.08 -3.54 34.15
CA ASN A 94 -12.54 -3.50 34.09
C ASN A 94 -13.22 -4.79 34.60
N THR A 95 -12.45 -5.82 34.95
CA THR A 95 -12.99 -7.13 35.35
C THR A 95 -12.50 -7.50 36.73
N GLU A 96 -13.45 -7.66 37.67
CA GLU A 96 -13.13 -8.16 39.01
C GLU A 96 -12.45 -9.54 38.93
N PRO A 97 -11.40 -9.81 39.73
CA PRO A 97 -10.58 -11.02 39.61
C PRO A 97 -11.36 -12.33 39.64
N TYR A 98 -12.48 -12.38 40.38
CA TYR A 98 -13.32 -13.57 40.55
C TYR A 98 -14.31 -13.80 39.40
N GLN A 99 -14.48 -12.82 38.50
CA GLN A 99 -15.41 -12.89 37.36
C GLN A 99 -14.70 -13.13 36.02
N GLN A 100 -13.37 -13.24 36.03
CA GLN A 100 -12.60 -13.49 34.81
C GLN A 100 -12.86 -14.92 34.29
N GLN A 101 -13.56 -15.00 33.17
CA GLN A 101 -13.74 -16.25 32.43
C GLN A 101 -12.46 -16.58 31.67
N ILE A 102 -12.03 -17.85 31.73
CA ILE A 102 -10.92 -18.37 30.94
C ILE A 102 -11.49 -19.37 29.91
N PRO A 103 -11.19 -19.21 28.61
CA PRO A 103 -10.34 -18.18 28.03
C PRO A 103 -11.01 -16.80 27.98
N ILE A 104 -10.20 -15.74 28.07
CA ILE A 104 -10.68 -14.36 27.91
C ILE A 104 -11.05 -14.16 26.43
N VAL A 105 -12.27 -13.66 26.15
CA VAL A 105 -12.73 -13.39 24.78
C VAL A 105 -12.78 -11.89 24.53
N ILE A 106 -12.00 -11.40 23.57
CA ILE A 106 -11.90 -9.97 23.23
C ILE A 106 -12.42 -9.75 21.80
N PRO A 107 -13.53 -9.01 21.61
CA PRO A 107 -14.00 -8.62 20.30
C PRO A 107 -13.20 -7.44 19.75
N ILE A 108 -12.84 -7.48 18.47
CA ILE A 108 -12.17 -6.41 17.73
C ILE A 108 -12.98 -6.09 16.48
N GLN A 109 -13.33 -4.82 16.31
CA GLN A 109 -13.99 -4.34 15.10
C GLN A 109 -12.94 -3.95 14.05
N ILE A 110 -13.11 -4.42 12.83
CA ILE A 110 -12.24 -4.16 11.70
C ILE A 110 -12.99 -3.30 10.68
N GLN A 111 -12.34 -2.20 10.30
CA GLN A 111 -12.79 -1.27 9.27
C GLN A 111 -11.83 -1.21 8.07
N ASP A 112 -10.61 -1.73 8.23
CA ASP A 112 -9.57 -1.64 7.21
C ASP A 112 -9.72 -2.78 6.19
N PRO A 113 -10.04 -2.46 4.91
CA PRO A 113 -10.26 -3.46 3.86
C PRO A 113 -9.04 -4.33 3.54
N ASN A 114 -7.85 -3.92 3.97
CA ASN A 114 -6.62 -4.67 3.72
C ASN A 114 -6.36 -5.74 4.78
N ILE A 115 -7.07 -5.73 5.92
CA ILE A 115 -6.92 -6.77 6.92
C ILE A 115 -7.64 -8.03 6.46
N THR A 116 -6.90 -9.14 6.39
CA THR A 116 -7.43 -10.46 6.00
C THR A 116 -7.09 -11.51 7.06
N PRO A 117 -7.81 -12.64 7.11
CA PRO A 117 -7.48 -13.75 8.01
C PRO A 117 -6.02 -14.24 7.84
N GLU A 118 -5.53 -14.32 6.61
CA GLU A 118 -4.14 -14.72 6.33
C GLU A 118 -3.14 -13.72 6.93
N GLY A 119 -3.36 -12.41 6.73
CA GLY A 119 -2.51 -11.37 7.29
C GLY A 119 -2.49 -11.39 8.83
N LEU A 120 -3.66 -11.58 9.44
CA LEU A 120 -3.80 -11.70 10.90
C LEU A 120 -3.08 -12.94 11.45
N LEU A 121 -3.17 -14.08 10.77
CA LEU A 121 -2.45 -15.30 11.15
C LEU A 121 -0.93 -15.11 11.08
N ILE A 122 -0.43 -14.50 10.01
CA ILE A 122 1.01 -14.26 9.86
C ILE A 122 1.51 -13.29 10.94
N ALA A 123 0.78 -12.19 11.16
CA ALA A 123 1.16 -11.20 12.16
C ALA A 123 1.10 -11.76 13.59
N ALA A 124 0.02 -12.46 13.96
CA ALA A 124 -0.10 -13.08 15.28
C ALA A 124 0.93 -14.22 15.49
N GLY A 125 1.18 -15.02 14.46
CA GLY A 125 2.19 -16.08 14.50
C GLY A 125 3.60 -15.54 14.76
N SER A 126 3.91 -14.33 14.29
CA SER A 126 5.21 -13.68 14.56
C SER A 126 5.48 -13.42 16.05
N LEU A 127 4.43 -13.35 16.87
CA LEU A 127 4.57 -13.20 18.34
C LEU A 127 5.19 -14.44 18.99
N TYR A 128 5.10 -15.61 18.34
CA TYR A 128 5.65 -16.88 18.80
C TYR A 128 7.09 -17.11 18.29
N GLY A 129 7.62 -16.18 17.49
CA GLY A 129 8.99 -16.22 16.98
C GLY A 129 9.09 -15.92 15.49
N SER A 130 10.31 -16.00 14.96
CA SER A 130 10.63 -15.71 13.55
C SER A 130 10.18 -16.79 12.56
N PHE A 131 9.56 -17.88 13.03
CA PHE A 131 9.16 -19.04 12.21
C PHE A 131 8.11 -18.73 11.17
N GLN A 132 7.38 -17.63 11.34
CA GLN A 132 6.39 -17.17 10.38
C GLN A 132 6.97 -16.18 9.34
N LEU A 133 8.23 -15.73 9.50
CA LEU A 133 8.89 -14.86 8.51
C LEU A 133 9.07 -15.52 7.12
N PRO A 134 9.29 -16.84 6.97
CA PRO A 134 9.20 -17.53 5.67
C PRO A 134 7.85 -17.37 4.93
N ALA A 135 6.80 -16.85 5.58
CA ALA A 135 5.54 -16.52 4.90
C ALA A 135 5.62 -15.21 4.08
N ILE A 136 6.53 -14.29 4.42
CA ILE A 136 6.69 -13.00 3.74
C ILE A 136 7.83 -12.99 2.72
N TYR A 137 8.76 -13.94 2.83
CA TYR A 137 9.87 -14.11 1.88
C TYR A 137 9.44 -14.73 0.55
N PRO A 138 10.20 -14.50 -0.55
CA PRO A 138 9.89 -15.08 -1.86
C PRO A 138 9.91 -16.61 -1.81
N ARG A 139 8.88 -17.24 -2.38
CA ARG A 139 8.88 -18.67 -2.66
C ARG A 139 9.01 -18.92 -4.17
N PRO A 140 9.61 -20.05 -4.59
CA PRO A 140 9.82 -20.35 -6.01
C PRO A 140 8.52 -20.34 -6.85
N ASP A 141 7.41 -20.77 -6.25
CA ASP A 141 6.11 -20.91 -6.91
C ASP A 141 5.15 -19.72 -6.63
N ASP A 142 5.64 -18.63 -6.02
CA ASP A 142 4.78 -17.51 -5.67
C ASP A 142 4.33 -16.75 -6.93
N ILE A 143 3.02 -16.64 -7.11
CA ILE A 143 2.42 -15.74 -8.09
C ILE A 143 2.59 -14.29 -7.58
N PRO A 144 3.21 -13.36 -8.35
CA PRO A 144 3.51 -12.01 -7.87
C PRO A 144 2.31 -11.25 -7.32
N SER A 145 1.16 -11.29 -7.98
CA SER A 145 -0.05 -10.60 -7.52
C SER A 145 -0.57 -11.14 -6.18
N ILE A 146 -0.55 -12.46 -6.01
CA ILE A 146 -0.94 -13.12 -4.75
C ILE A 146 0.02 -12.74 -3.64
N ARG A 147 1.33 -12.75 -3.92
CA ARG A 147 2.34 -12.33 -2.95
C ARG A 147 2.17 -10.86 -2.56
N ALA A 148 1.90 -9.97 -3.52
CA ALA A 148 1.63 -8.57 -3.24
C ALA A 148 0.38 -8.40 -2.35
N ALA A 149 -0.68 -9.20 -2.55
CA ALA A 149 -1.84 -9.21 -1.68
C ALA A 149 -1.49 -9.67 -0.25
N ARG A 150 -0.75 -10.77 -0.10
CA ARG A 150 -0.28 -11.29 1.19
C ARG A 150 0.57 -10.26 1.94
N LEU A 151 1.52 -9.61 1.27
CA LEU A 151 2.38 -8.59 1.87
C LEU A 151 1.56 -7.40 2.38
N ARG A 152 0.61 -6.89 1.57
CA ARG A 152 -0.28 -5.79 1.98
C ARG A 152 -1.15 -6.17 3.17
N ALA A 153 -1.73 -7.38 3.15
CA ALA A 153 -2.57 -7.86 4.24
C ALA A 153 -1.80 -8.08 5.54
N THR A 154 -0.58 -8.60 5.43
CA THR A 154 0.30 -8.78 6.59
C THR A 154 0.75 -7.42 7.14
N LEU A 155 1.06 -6.45 6.27
CA LEU A 155 1.41 -5.09 6.69
C LEU A 155 0.27 -4.43 7.47
N ALA A 156 -0.97 -4.56 6.98
CA ALA A 156 -2.18 -4.05 7.64
C ALA A 156 -2.35 -4.65 9.04
N ALA A 157 -2.29 -5.99 9.13
CA ALA A 157 -2.40 -6.70 10.40
C ALA A 157 -1.24 -6.37 11.38
N ALA A 158 -0.01 -6.24 10.87
CA ALA A 158 1.15 -5.89 11.69
C ALA A 158 1.05 -4.45 12.22
N ASN A 159 0.49 -3.51 11.46
CA ASN A 159 0.20 -2.16 11.93
C ASN A 159 -0.89 -2.16 13.01
N LEU A 160 -1.97 -2.93 12.82
CA LEU A 160 -3.02 -3.10 13.83
C LEU A 160 -2.44 -3.63 15.15
N PHE A 161 -1.63 -4.70 15.07
CA PHE A 161 -0.99 -5.30 16.25
C PHE A 161 0.23 -4.52 16.76
N GLN A 162 0.64 -3.44 16.06
CA GLN A 162 1.79 -2.62 16.43
C GLN A 162 3.10 -3.41 16.59
N ILE A 163 3.32 -4.38 15.70
CA ILE A 163 4.54 -5.20 15.69
C ILE A 163 5.56 -4.49 14.77
N HIS A 164 6.27 -3.50 15.31
CA HIS A 164 7.12 -2.60 14.52
C HIS A 164 8.21 -3.31 13.71
N ASP A 165 8.88 -4.31 14.28
CA ASP A 165 9.92 -5.07 13.57
C ASP A 165 9.36 -5.80 12.34
N LEU A 166 8.15 -6.35 12.46
CA LEU A 166 7.47 -7.02 11.36
C LEU A 166 7.02 -6.00 10.29
N VAL A 167 6.52 -4.83 10.71
CA VAL A 167 6.15 -3.74 9.79
C VAL A 167 7.38 -3.30 8.95
N ALA A 168 8.54 -3.12 9.59
CA ALA A 168 9.78 -2.78 8.90
C ALA A 168 10.20 -3.88 7.91
N ALA A 169 10.24 -5.14 8.36
CA ALA A 169 10.61 -6.27 7.51
C ALA A 169 9.70 -6.42 6.29
N ILE A 170 8.37 -6.29 6.46
CA ILE A 170 7.41 -6.37 5.35
C ILE A 170 7.57 -5.18 4.41
N THR A 171 7.82 -3.99 4.94
CA THR A 171 8.05 -2.79 4.12
C THR A 171 9.25 -2.99 3.20
N ASP A 172 10.33 -3.58 3.69
CA ASP A 172 11.49 -3.91 2.86
C ASP A 172 11.20 -5.01 1.84
N GLN A 173 10.41 -6.03 2.20
CA GLN A 173 9.93 -7.01 1.22
C GLN A 173 9.05 -6.37 0.13
N ILE A 174 8.19 -5.42 0.49
CA ILE A 174 7.37 -4.68 -0.49
C ILE A 174 8.27 -3.89 -1.44
N LYS A 175 9.25 -3.11 -0.92
CA LYS A 175 10.20 -2.34 -1.73
C LYS A 175 10.91 -3.23 -2.75
N ASN A 176 11.37 -4.40 -2.33
CA ASN A 176 12.05 -5.38 -3.18
C ASN A 176 11.13 -6.12 -4.16
N HIS A 177 9.81 -6.06 -3.96
CA HIS A 177 8.81 -6.75 -4.76
C HIS A 177 8.14 -5.85 -5.82
N ILE A 178 8.43 -4.54 -5.82
CA ILE A 178 7.88 -3.61 -6.82
C ILE A 178 8.46 -3.96 -8.19
N SER A 179 7.57 -4.25 -9.14
CA SER A 179 7.88 -4.56 -10.53
C SER A 179 6.76 -4.08 -11.46
N SER A 180 6.91 -4.28 -12.77
CA SER A 180 5.93 -3.86 -13.77
C SER A 180 4.55 -4.50 -13.54
N VAL A 181 4.54 -5.70 -12.96
CA VAL A 181 3.33 -6.47 -12.66
C VAL A 181 2.63 -5.98 -11.39
N THR A 182 3.38 -5.54 -10.38
CA THR A 182 2.86 -5.34 -9.00
C THR A 182 2.70 -3.87 -8.62
N VAL A 183 3.36 -2.96 -9.34
CA VAL A 183 3.40 -1.53 -9.01
C VAL A 183 1.99 -0.91 -8.96
N ILE A 184 1.07 -1.34 -9.81
CA ILE A 184 -0.30 -0.83 -9.85
C ILE A 184 -1.05 -1.20 -8.56
N ASP A 185 -0.86 -2.42 -8.05
CA ASP A 185 -1.50 -2.88 -6.81
C ASP A 185 -0.98 -2.07 -5.61
N TYR A 186 0.32 -1.80 -5.57
CA TYR A 186 0.91 -0.96 -4.53
C TYR A 186 0.48 0.51 -4.65
N CYS A 187 0.36 1.06 -5.87
CA CYS A 187 -0.20 2.40 -6.08
C CYS A 187 -1.60 2.51 -5.50
N ARG A 188 -2.49 1.55 -5.82
CA ARG A 188 -3.86 1.53 -5.31
C ARG A 188 -3.88 1.43 -3.79
N PHE A 189 -3.09 0.52 -3.25
CA PHE A 189 -2.97 0.30 -1.81
C PHE A 189 -2.60 1.58 -1.04
N VAL A 190 -1.50 2.24 -1.40
CA VAL A 190 -1.05 3.45 -0.68
C VAL A 190 -1.86 4.71 -0.98
N SER A 191 -2.78 4.64 -1.94
CA SER A 191 -3.71 5.73 -2.27
C SER A 191 -5.07 5.58 -1.60
N GLN A 192 -5.35 4.44 -0.95
CA GLN A 192 -6.52 4.26 -0.11
C GLN A 192 -6.35 5.04 1.20
N ASP A 193 -7.45 5.49 1.79
CA ASP A 193 -7.42 6.26 3.05
C ASP A 193 -6.70 5.49 4.17
N TRP A 194 -6.98 4.18 4.30
CA TRP A 194 -6.32 3.31 5.27
C TRP A 194 -4.84 3.10 4.96
N GLY A 195 -4.53 2.70 3.72
CA GLY A 195 -3.16 2.43 3.29
C GLY A 195 -2.25 3.66 3.37
N ALA A 196 -2.80 4.86 3.25
CA ALA A 196 -2.07 6.12 3.39
C ALA A 196 -1.68 6.44 4.85
N ASN A 197 -2.37 5.85 5.83
CA ASN A 197 -2.19 6.13 7.25
C ASN A 197 -1.26 5.15 7.98
N TYR A 198 -0.77 4.11 7.30
CA TYR A 198 0.24 3.23 7.89
C TYR A 198 1.56 3.97 8.13
N ALA A 199 2.27 3.59 9.20
CA ALA A 199 3.51 4.28 9.60
C ALA A 199 4.57 4.32 8.49
N THR A 200 4.63 3.30 7.64
CA THR A 200 5.60 3.17 6.54
C THR A 200 5.02 3.49 5.15
N ALA A 201 3.81 4.05 5.09
CA ALA A 201 3.14 4.35 3.83
C ALA A 201 3.96 5.28 2.93
N ASP A 202 4.64 6.27 3.52
CA ASP A 202 5.44 7.24 2.77
C ASP A 202 6.73 6.62 2.20
N GLU A 203 7.32 5.65 2.88
CA GLU A 203 8.46 4.88 2.36
C GLU A 203 8.04 4.04 1.14
N ILE A 204 6.88 3.40 1.21
CA ILE A 204 6.33 2.62 0.09
C ILE A 204 5.98 3.54 -1.07
N LYS A 205 5.33 4.70 -0.81
CA LYS A 205 5.05 5.71 -1.85
C LYS A 205 6.34 6.20 -2.51
N ALA A 206 7.41 6.42 -1.75
CA ALA A 206 8.70 6.84 -2.28
C ALA A 206 9.30 5.77 -3.20
N ALA A 207 9.30 4.50 -2.77
CA ALA A 207 9.80 3.38 -3.57
C ALA A 207 9.00 3.17 -4.86
N VAL A 208 7.66 3.18 -4.78
CA VAL A 208 6.77 3.09 -5.95
C VAL A 208 7.04 4.24 -6.92
N ARG A 209 7.19 5.46 -6.40
CA ARG A 209 7.50 6.64 -7.21
C ARG A 209 8.86 6.51 -7.90
N GLU A 210 9.89 6.09 -7.19
CA GLU A 210 11.22 5.90 -7.77
C GLU A 210 11.20 4.85 -8.89
N TYR A 211 10.52 3.74 -8.65
CA TYR A 211 10.33 2.70 -9.65
C TYR A 211 9.60 3.23 -10.91
N LEU A 212 8.50 3.97 -10.75
CA LEU A 212 7.76 4.55 -11.89
C LEU A 212 8.56 5.63 -12.64
N LEU A 213 9.44 6.36 -11.94
CA LEU A 213 10.25 7.42 -12.57
C LEU A 213 11.41 6.85 -13.40
N LYS A 214 12.01 5.75 -12.94
CA LYS A 214 13.29 5.24 -13.48
C LYS A 214 13.32 3.72 -13.69
N GLY A 215 12.76 2.96 -12.76
CA GLY A 215 12.83 1.49 -12.76
C GLY A 215 12.07 0.86 -13.92
N VAL A 216 10.84 1.28 -14.17
CA VAL A 216 9.93 0.67 -15.16
C VAL A 216 10.50 0.71 -16.59
N GLY A 217 11.10 1.83 -17.00
CA GLY A 217 11.69 1.95 -18.34
C GLY A 217 12.91 1.07 -18.53
N ARG A 218 13.67 0.83 -17.45
CA ARG A 218 14.85 -0.06 -17.46
C ARG A 218 14.45 -1.53 -17.48
N GLU A 219 13.44 -1.90 -16.70
CA GLU A 219 12.90 -3.25 -16.66
C GLU A 219 12.32 -3.66 -18.03
N LEU A 220 11.48 -2.79 -18.62
CA LEU A 220 10.80 -3.09 -19.89
C LEU A 220 11.69 -2.92 -21.13
N GLY A 221 12.72 -2.07 -21.06
CA GLY A 221 13.69 -1.90 -22.16
C GLY A 221 14.74 -3.01 -22.24
N GLY A 222 15.08 -3.63 -21.11
CA GLY A 222 16.16 -4.61 -21.04
C GLY A 222 17.49 -3.98 -21.47
N VAL A 223 18.05 -4.46 -22.58
CA VAL A 223 19.34 -3.97 -23.11
C VAL A 223 19.20 -2.64 -23.87
N VAL A 224 18.05 -2.39 -24.49
CA VAL A 224 17.82 -1.20 -25.32
C VAL A 224 16.88 -0.25 -24.58
N PRO A 225 17.15 1.06 -24.54
CA PRO A 225 16.24 2.00 -23.91
C PRO A 225 14.83 1.87 -24.50
N VAL A 226 13.81 1.77 -23.63
CA VAL A 226 12.40 1.59 -24.05
C VAL A 226 11.93 2.64 -25.05
N TRP A 227 12.48 3.85 -24.97
CA TRP A 227 12.16 4.99 -25.84
C TRP A 227 12.75 4.90 -27.25
N ALA A 228 13.76 4.05 -27.48
CA ALA A 228 14.42 3.92 -28.78
C ALA A 228 13.54 3.21 -29.83
N ASN A 229 12.60 2.37 -29.38
CA ASN A 229 11.66 1.67 -30.26
C ASN A 229 10.22 1.81 -29.75
N LYS A 230 9.50 2.82 -30.26
CA LYS A 230 8.09 3.08 -29.91
C LYS A 230 7.13 2.01 -30.44
N GLU A 231 7.57 1.19 -31.36
CA GLU A 231 6.82 0.04 -31.87
C GLU A 231 7.22 -1.27 -31.18
N GLY A 232 8.12 -1.22 -30.20
CA GLY A 232 8.56 -2.37 -29.43
C GLY A 232 7.56 -2.79 -28.36
N ASP A 233 7.62 -4.05 -27.95
CA ASP A 233 6.77 -4.60 -26.88
C ASP A 233 6.98 -3.87 -25.54
N GLY A 234 8.22 -3.48 -25.23
CA GLY A 234 8.52 -2.74 -24.00
C GLY A 234 7.81 -1.37 -23.93
N TYR A 235 7.76 -0.63 -25.05
CA TYR A 235 7.04 0.65 -25.08
C TYR A 235 5.52 0.44 -25.00
N ARG A 236 4.99 -0.57 -25.70
CA ARG A 236 3.56 -0.93 -25.60
C ARG A 236 3.16 -1.28 -24.17
N GLU A 237 3.96 -2.08 -23.48
CA GLU A 237 3.70 -2.47 -22.10
C GLU A 237 3.84 -1.28 -21.13
N LEU A 238 4.79 -0.38 -21.37
CA LEU A 238 4.93 0.87 -20.61
C LEU A 238 3.66 1.74 -20.73
N VAL A 239 3.17 1.95 -21.96
CA VAL A 239 1.93 2.70 -22.21
C VAL A 239 0.74 2.02 -21.53
N ARG A 240 0.62 0.69 -21.64
CA ARG A 240 -0.43 -0.09 -20.99
C ARG A 240 -0.40 0.10 -19.47
N LEU A 241 0.75 -0.10 -18.84
CA LEU A 241 0.94 0.06 -17.39
C LEU A 241 0.53 1.45 -16.92
N PHE A 242 1.02 2.50 -17.58
CA PHE A 242 0.70 3.89 -17.21
C PHE A 242 -0.78 4.24 -17.45
N SER A 243 -1.45 3.60 -18.40
CA SER A 243 -2.90 3.77 -18.63
C SER A 243 -3.76 3.24 -17.48
N ASP A 244 -3.25 2.25 -16.74
CA ASP A 244 -3.93 1.62 -15.61
C ASP A 244 -3.64 2.29 -14.24
N LEU A 245 -2.71 3.24 -14.19
CA LEU A 245 -2.38 3.99 -12.97
C LEU A 245 -3.56 4.85 -12.49
N PRO A 246 -3.69 5.09 -11.17
CA PRO A 246 -4.55 6.15 -10.66
C PRO A 246 -4.11 7.52 -11.19
N TYR A 247 -5.05 8.45 -11.38
CA TYR A 247 -4.75 9.76 -11.99
C TYR A 247 -3.68 10.57 -11.25
N GLU A 248 -3.74 10.61 -9.92
CA GLU A 248 -2.76 11.33 -9.11
C GLU A 248 -1.34 10.81 -9.32
N TRP A 249 -1.19 9.49 -9.52
CA TRP A 249 0.10 8.87 -9.85
C TRP A 249 0.55 9.24 -11.25
N LEU A 250 -0.31 9.05 -12.26
CA LEU A 250 0.00 9.40 -13.64
C LEU A 250 0.46 10.86 -13.76
N LYS A 251 -0.32 11.79 -13.19
CA LYS A 251 -0.02 13.22 -13.16
C LYS A 251 1.33 13.48 -12.49
N ARG A 252 1.52 12.99 -11.26
CA ARG A 252 2.73 13.25 -10.47
C ARG A 252 4.00 12.69 -11.13
N ILE A 253 3.92 11.54 -11.80
CA ILE A 253 5.06 10.94 -12.49
C ILE A 253 5.37 11.69 -13.79
N VAL A 254 4.39 11.89 -14.67
CA VAL A 254 4.62 12.53 -15.98
C VAL A 254 5.07 14.00 -15.83
N GLU A 255 4.55 14.72 -14.84
CA GLU A 255 4.94 16.12 -14.57
C GLU A 255 6.30 16.24 -13.85
N SER A 256 6.86 15.13 -13.34
CA SER A 256 8.14 15.11 -12.64
C SER A 256 9.31 15.22 -13.60
N LYS A 257 10.23 16.17 -13.37
CA LYS A 257 11.48 16.26 -14.14
C LYS A 257 12.35 15.01 -14.05
N ALA A 258 12.24 14.25 -12.96
CA ALA A 258 13.01 13.03 -12.76
C ALA A 258 12.48 11.83 -13.56
N PHE A 259 11.37 11.98 -14.30
CA PHE A 259 10.85 10.93 -15.17
C PHE A 259 11.78 10.76 -16.37
N GLU A 260 12.33 9.56 -16.53
CA GLU A 260 13.30 9.21 -17.57
C GLU A 260 12.64 9.15 -18.95
N VAL A 261 12.57 10.29 -19.65
CA VAL A 261 12.09 10.44 -21.03
C VAL A 261 13.09 11.31 -21.81
N PRO A 262 13.44 10.99 -23.07
CA PRO A 262 14.50 11.72 -23.77
C PRO A 262 14.19 13.19 -24.02
N THR A 263 12.93 13.53 -24.35
CA THR A 263 12.51 14.91 -24.61
C THR A 263 11.11 15.22 -24.06
N ASP A 264 10.83 16.50 -23.82
CA ASP A 264 9.49 16.96 -23.43
C ASP A 264 8.43 16.71 -24.51
N MET A 265 8.82 16.69 -25.79
CA MET A 265 7.91 16.36 -26.89
C MET A 265 7.50 14.88 -26.86
N GLU A 266 8.43 13.99 -26.53
CA GLU A 266 8.14 12.57 -26.35
C GLU A 266 7.31 12.30 -25.10
N ARG A 267 7.60 13.01 -24.00
CA ARG A 267 6.80 12.98 -22.79
C ARG A 267 5.36 13.42 -23.06
N PHE A 268 5.17 14.48 -23.86
CA PHE A 268 3.86 14.96 -24.27
C PHE A 268 3.12 13.92 -25.12
N SER A 269 3.81 13.34 -26.11
CA SER A 269 3.24 12.31 -27.00
C SER A 269 2.81 11.06 -26.21
N PHE A 270 3.67 10.58 -25.30
CA PHE A 270 3.41 9.48 -24.40
C PHE A 270 2.19 9.74 -23.50
N ALA A 271 2.16 10.91 -22.85
CA ALA A 271 1.03 11.28 -21.99
C ALA A 271 -0.29 11.38 -22.79
N LYS A 272 -0.23 11.91 -24.02
CA LYS A 272 -1.40 12.03 -24.90
C LYS A 272 -1.93 10.65 -25.30
N GLU A 273 -1.04 9.71 -25.62
CA GLU A 273 -1.38 8.33 -25.96
C GLU A 273 -2.09 7.63 -24.79
N ILE A 274 -1.54 7.76 -23.57
CA ILE A 274 -2.15 7.22 -22.35
C ILE A 274 -3.55 7.80 -22.11
N VAL A 275 -3.69 9.12 -22.17
CA VAL A 275 -4.98 9.80 -21.94
C VAL A 275 -5.99 9.40 -23.01
N GLN A 276 -5.56 9.20 -24.25
CA GLN A 276 -6.43 8.71 -25.32
C GLN A 276 -6.95 7.29 -25.03
N ILE A 277 -6.09 6.37 -24.56
CA ILE A 277 -6.49 5.01 -24.15
C ILE A 277 -7.46 5.03 -22.98
N ARG A 278 -7.20 5.89 -21.97
CA ARG A 278 -8.09 6.03 -20.81
C ARG A 278 -9.44 6.62 -21.21
N SER A 279 -9.45 7.58 -22.14
CA SER A 279 -10.66 8.17 -22.70
C SER A 279 -11.50 7.13 -23.45
N THR A 280 -10.90 6.29 -24.31
CA THR A 280 -11.65 5.26 -25.04
C THR A 280 -12.25 4.22 -24.12
N ARG A 281 -11.53 3.79 -23.08
CA ARG A 281 -12.05 2.83 -22.08
C ARG A 281 -13.23 3.38 -21.29
N ASN A 282 -13.22 4.69 -21.01
CA ASN A 282 -14.27 5.34 -20.21
C ASN A 282 -15.51 5.76 -21.02
N LYS A 283 -15.45 5.77 -22.36
CA LYS A 283 -16.58 6.23 -23.22
C LYS A 283 -17.87 5.39 -23.12
N GLY A 284 -17.90 4.30 -22.36
CA GLY A 284 -19.11 3.49 -22.12
C GLY A 284 -19.35 3.07 -20.67
N SER A 285 -18.58 3.57 -19.70
CA SER A 285 -18.69 3.16 -18.28
C SER A 285 -19.34 4.25 -17.43
N GLN A 286 -20.23 3.87 -16.51
CA GLN A 286 -20.82 4.74 -15.46
C GLN A 286 -19.74 5.51 -14.67
N SER A 287 -18.51 4.99 -14.61
CA SER A 287 -17.32 5.65 -14.03
C SER A 287 -16.95 6.98 -14.72
N SER A 288 -17.27 7.14 -16.01
CA SER A 288 -16.99 8.35 -16.80
C SER A 288 -17.71 9.59 -16.26
N LEU A 289 -18.90 9.40 -15.68
CA LEU A 289 -19.70 10.47 -15.08
C LEU A 289 -19.13 10.99 -13.76
N LEU A 290 -18.23 10.23 -13.12
CA LEU A 290 -17.63 10.58 -11.83
C LEU A 290 -16.15 10.98 -11.97
N ALA A 291 -15.43 10.41 -12.94
CA ALA A 291 -13.97 10.56 -13.05
C ALA A 291 -13.50 11.82 -13.82
N GLY A 292 -14.36 12.47 -14.61
CA GLY A 292 -14.01 13.68 -15.36
C GLY A 292 -13.14 13.45 -16.61
N GLU A 293 -13.05 14.46 -17.48
CA GLU A 293 -12.27 14.39 -18.74
C GLU A 293 -10.81 14.78 -18.53
N GLU A 294 -9.88 13.89 -18.89
CA GLU A 294 -8.45 14.12 -18.81
C GLU A 294 -7.89 14.72 -20.11
N ASN A 295 -6.95 15.68 -20.00
CA ASN A 295 -6.30 16.35 -21.12
C ASN A 295 -4.81 16.58 -20.81
N VAL A 296 -3.99 16.65 -21.86
CA VAL A 296 -2.55 16.92 -21.76
C VAL A 296 -2.25 18.28 -22.39
N LEU A 297 -1.55 19.13 -21.65
CA LEU A 297 -1.08 20.44 -22.11
C LEU A 297 0.44 20.46 -22.20
N LEU A 298 0.93 21.21 -23.20
CA LEU A 298 2.34 21.55 -23.35
C LEU A 298 2.50 23.05 -23.10
N ASN A 299 3.29 23.39 -22.09
CA ASN A 299 3.55 24.77 -21.70
C ASN A 299 4.83 25.27 -22.36
N PHE A 300 4.72 26.26 -23.23
CA PHE A 300 5.86 26.96 -23.80
C PHE A 300 6.26 28.13 -22.90
N GLY A 301 7.56 28.30 -22.63
CA GLY A 301 8.10 29.52 -22.01
C GLY A 301 8.25 29.55 -20.48
N LYS A 302 8.15 28.42 -19.75
CA LYS A 302 8.45 28.39 -18.31
C LYS A 302 9.96 28.54 -18.04
N LYS A 303 10.36 29.62 -17.38
CA LYS A 303 11.75 29.90 -16.94
C LYS A 303 12.17 29.23 -15.62
N SER A 304 11.34 28.39 -14.99
CA SER A 304 11.72 27.76 -13.71
C SER A 304 11.07 26.40 -13.46
N GLY A 305 11.90 25.43 -13.07
CA GLY A 305 11.53 24.41 -12.08
C GLY A 305 10.77 23.15 -12.52
N GLY A 306 9.79 23.22 -13.44
CA GLY A 306 8.90 22.07 -13.77
C GLY A 306 9.06 21.44 -15.16
N SER A 307 8.47 20.26 -15.39
CA SER A 307 8.29 19.68 -16.73
C SER A 307 7.42 20.60 -17.60
N ALA A 308 7.68 20.68 -18.91
CA ALA A 308 6.83 21.43 -19.84
C ALA A 308 5.44 20.80 -20.02
N VAL A 309 5.27 19.53 -19.65
CA VAL A 309 4.02 18.77 -19.83
C VAL A 309 3.18 18.82 -18.54
N THR A 310 1.86 19.02 -18.68
CA THR A 310 0.91 19.04 -17.56
C THR A 310 -0.34 18.24 -17.92
N ILE A 311 -0.83 17.40 -17.00
CA ILE A 311 -2.05 16.61 -17.17
C ILE A 311 -3.16 17.23 -16.30
N ILE A 312 -4.29 17.55 -16.91
CA ILE A 312 -5.43 18.20 -16.26
C ILE A 312 -6.65 17.29 -16.36
N ARG A 313 -7.41 17.19 -15.27
CA ARG A 313 -8.71 16.52 -15.24
C ARG A 313 -9.79 17.56 -15.00
N LYS A 314 -10.73 17.69 -15.93
CA LYS A 314 -11.90 18.55 -15.79
C LYS A 314 -13.00 17.79 -15.06
N PRO A 315 -13.70 18.41 -14.10
CA PRO A 315 -14.85 17.78 -13.48
C PRO A 315 -15.93 17.48 -14.54
N PRO A 316 -16.70 16.41 -14.37
CA PRO A 316 -17.75 16.03 -15.31
C PRO A 316 -18.77 17.16 -15.48
N LYS A 317 -19.12 17.47 -16.74
CA LYS A 317 -20.17 18.44 -17.08
C LYS A 317 -21.50 17.91 -16.58
N GLY A 318 -21.95 18.42 -15.43
CA GLY A 318 -23.12 17.95 -14.70
C GLY A 318 -23.00 18.09 -13.17
N SER A 319 -21.78 18.32 -12.66
CA SER A 319 -21.56 18.71 -11.26
C SER A 319 -21.81 20.20 -11.03
N THR A 320 -22.99 20.68 -11.43
CA THR A 320 -23.55 21.87 -10.78
C THR A 320 -23.89 21.41 -9.38
N VAL A 321 -23.03 21.73 -8.41
CA VAL A 321 -23.44 21.72 -7.00
C VAL A 321 -24.63 22.66 -6.94
N ASN A 322 -25.84 22.10 -6.90
CA ASN A 322 -27.03 22.85 -6.62
C ASN A 322 -26.78 23.53 -5.28
N GLY A 323 -26.64 24.86 -5.34
CA GLY A 323 -26.59 25.72 -4.17
C GLY A 323 -27.75 25.34 -3.29
N MET A 324 -27.41 24.76 -2.15
CA MET A 324 -28.34 24.54 -1.05
C MET A 324 -28.84 25.93 -0.67
N VAL A 325 -30.10 26.20 -0.99
CA VAL A 325 -30.80 27.43 -0.63
C VAL A 325 -30.81 27.50 0.89
N GLY A 326 -29.93 28.35 1.43
CA GLY A 326 -29.96 28.74 2.83
C GLY A 326 -31.25 29.49 3.11
N ALA A 327 -32.08 28.92 3.97
CA ALA A 327 -33.08 29.69 4.71
C ALA A 327 -32.30 30.60 5.68
N GLY A 328 -32.46 31.91 5.50
CA GLY A 328 -31.71 32.93 6.21
C GLY A 328 -32.13 33.10 7.66
N VAL A 329 -31.16 33.46 8.50
CA VAL A 329 -31.34 34.36 9.66
C VAL A 329 -30.11 35.29 9.66
N GLY A 330 -30.37 36.58 9.82
CA GLY A 330 -29.50 37.70 9.43
C GLY A 330 -28.22 37.92 10.24
N GLY A 331 -27.35 38.78 9.68
CA GLY A 331 -26.11 39.24 10.32
C GLY A 331 -25.22 40.08 9.41
N ILE A 332 -25.61 41.34 9.18
CA ILE A 332 -24.80 42.59 9.09
C ILE A 332 -23.30 42.47 8.71
N GLY A 333 -22.91 43.18 7.63
CA GLY A 333 -21.65 43.96 7.61
C GLY A 333 -20.62 43.68 6.51
N ASP A 334 -20.50 44.65 5.61
CA ASP A 334 -19.30 45.17 4.91
C ASP A 334 -18.68 44.50 3.64
N GLU A 335 -18.90 45.28 2.57
CA GLU A 335 -18.19 45.53 1.31
C GLU A 335 -16.71 45.09 1.14
N SER A 336 -16.45 44.39 0.03
CA SER A 336 -15.54 44.75 -1.10
C SER A 336 -15.24 43.48 -1.95
N GLY A 337 -15.80 43.27 -3.15
CA GLY A 337 -15.40 43.89 -4.43
C GLY A 337 -13.97 43.42 -4.82
N TYR A 338 -13.70 42.55 -5.81
CA TYR A 338 -14.18 42.53 -7.19
C TYR A 338 -14.02 41.13 -7.82
N SER A 339 -15.09 40.66 -8.49
CA SER A 339 -15.10 39.54 -9.43
C SER A 339 -15.12 40.10 -10.86
N THR A 340 -14.18 39.70 -11.71
CA THR A 340 -14.16 40.08 -13.13
C THR A 340 -14.75 38.97 -13.99
N ASP A 341 -16.07 38.97 -14.14
CA ASP A 341 -16.77 38.11 -15.10
C ASP A 341 -17.11 38.95 -16.36
N ARG A 342 -16.39 38.72 -17.47
CA ARG A 342 -16.63 39.41 -18.74
C ARG A 342 -17.78 38.73 -19.48
N ARG A 343 -18.95 39.37 -19.52
CA ARG A 343 -20.05 39.00 -20.44
C ARG A 343 -19.82 39.61 -21.83
N VAL A 344 -19.85 38.75 -22.85
CA VAL A 344 -19.82 39.11 -24.27
C VAL A 344 -21.26 39.37 -24.74
N TRP A 345 -21.52 40.57 -25.26
CA TRP A 345 -22.80 40.91 -25.89
C TRP A 345 -22.81 40.47 -27.37
N LYS A 346 -23.86 39.75 -27.79
CA LYS A 346 -24.17 39.53 -29.22
C LYS A 346 -25.28 40.50 -29.62
N ALA A 347 -25.02 41.33 -30.63
CA ALA A 347 -26.02 42.17 -31.27
C ALA A 347 -26.89 41.32 -32.21
N GLY A 348 -28.22 41.45 -32.09
CA GLY A 348 -29.18 40.94 -33.08
C GLY A 348 -29.45 41.97 -34.18
N PRO A 349 -29.91 41.55 -35.37
CA PRO A 349 -30.20 42.47 -36.47
C PRO A 349 -31.64 43.03 -36.39
N ASN A 350 -31.79 44.32 -36.66
CA ASN A 350 -33.08 45.00 -36.94
C ASN A 350 -33.70 44.47 -38.24
N PRO A 351 -35.04 44.43 -38.35
CA PRO A 351 -35.81 45.62 -38.75
C PRO A 351 -36.80 46.13 -37.71
#